data_AF-A0A6H9KK02-F1
#
_entry.id   AF-A0A6H9KK02-F1
#
_cell.length_a   1.000
_cell.length_b   1.000
_cell.length_c   1.000
_cell.angle_alpha   90.00
_cell.angle_beta   90.00
_cell.angle_gamma   90.00
#
_symmetry.space_group_name_H-M   'P 1'
#
loop_
_entity.id
_entity.type
_entity.pdbx_description
1 polymer ?
#
loop_
_entity_poly.entity_id
_entity_poly.type
_entity_poly.pdbx_seq_one_letter_code
_entity_poly.pdbx_strand_id
1 'polypeptide(L)'
;MKNSLKTLGLLTIATFVLGSCSQLKQVKNMAKTKKPTASITNVQFKNASFTGIDLAFDVKLENPNPIAVSLSSFDFDFKVNGNSFVKGLQDKKMTLAKNGSSTIEIPVSLNFNELYNTVKSVKNSDESTFDMACGFAFDVPILGETRVPVSKSGVLPTIKLPSVSVKGLKLDKMGFTGAEMELQLEFENPNSFDINLNKFDYDFEVSGKSWAKGALTSMSKATSKGKSEITIPVKLDFSQVGMTVYGMLTGNDKIDYNFKSDFDLGTSLPYLKSVDFPFDSKGLLDVLK
;
A
#
# COMPACT_ATOMS: atom_id res chain seq x y z
N MET A 1 101.64 -37.94 1.85
CA MET A 1 102.23 -36.77 2.53
C MET A 1 101.28 -35.58 2.43
N LYS A 2 100.82 -35.10 3.59
CA LYS A 2 100.39 -33.75 3.98
C LYS A 2 99.45 -32.90 3.06
N ASN A 3 98.32 -32.53 3.71
CA ASN A 3 97.69 -31.20 3.80
C ASN A 3 97.00 -30.61 2.55
N SER A 4 95.86 -29.91 2.61
CA SER A 4 94.91 -29.59 3.70
C SER A 4 93.71 -28.83 3.10
N LEU A 5 92.57 -28.91 3.80
CA LEU A 5 91.60 -27.83 4.03
C LEU A 5 90.64 -27.32 2.92
N LYS A 6 89.39 -27.80 3.06
CA LYS A 6 88.12 -27.04 3.23
C LYS A 6 87.74 -25.92 2.24
N THR A 7 86.63 -26.16 1.51
CA THR A 7 85.45 -25.25 1.33
C THR A 7 84.41 -25.97 0.44
N LEU A 8 83.67 -26.95 0.94
CA LEU A 8 82.28 -26.83 1.41
C LEU A 8 81.45 -25.66 0.81
N GLY A 9 80.61 -26.00 -0.17
CA GLY A 9 79.15 -25.80 -0.08
C GLY A 9 78.56 -24.47 -0.53
N LEU A 10 77.43 -24.60 -1.25
CA LEU A 10 76.39 -23.59 -1.52
C LEU A 10 76.74 -22.49 -2.53
N LEU A 11 76.35 -22.69 -3.79
CA LEU A 11 75.94 -21.58 -4.65
C LEU A 11 74.92 -21.97 -5.71
N THR A 12 73.74 -22.46 -5.30
CA THR A 12 72.58 -22.62 -6.21
C THR A 12 71.24 -22.66 -5.45
N ILE A 13 71.02 -21.76 -4.48
CA ILE A 13 69.67 -21.47 -3.96
C ILE A 13 69.58 -19.96 -3.69
N ALA A 14 69.42 -19.15 -4.74
CA ALA A 14 69.25 -17.70 -4.60
C ALA A 14 68.39 -17.05 -5.70
N THR A 15 67.41 -17.77 -6.25
CA THR A 15 66.50 -17.23 -7.30
C THR A 15 65.01 -17.41 -7.00
N PHE A 16 64.61 -17.64 -5.74
CA PHE A 16 63.19 -17.83 -5.39
C PHE A 16 62.57 -16.78 -4.46
N VAL A 17 63.14 -15.55 -4.38
CA VAL A 17 62.62 -14.50 -3.45
C VAL A 17 62.08 -13.25 -4.16
N LEU A 18 62.04 -13.21 -5.50
CA LEU A 18 61.60 -11.99 -6.22
C LEU A 18 60.12 -11.96 -6.66
N GLY A 19 59.32 -12.98 -6.33
CA GLY A 19 57.88 -13.02 -6.63
C GLY A 19 56.96 -12.44 -5.54
N SER A 20 57.47 -12.18 -4.34
CA SER A 20 56.63 -12.03 -3.14
C SER A 20 56.05 -10.62 -2.93
N CYS A 21 56.54 -9.59 -3.63
CA CYS A 21 56.10 -8.21 -3.42
C CYS A 21 54.71 -7.89 -4.02
N SER A 22 54.32 -8.54 -5.12
CA SER A 22 52.96 -8.42 -5.67
C SER A 22 51.94 -9.16 -4.80
N GLN A 23 52.34 -10.32 -4.25
CA GLN A 23 51.55 -11.13 -3.33
C GLN A 23 51.34 -10.41 -1.98
N LEU A 24 52.37 -9.72 -1.44
CA LEU A 24 52.24 -8.94 -0.20
C LEU A 24 51.34 -7.70 -0.36
N LYS A 25 51.32 -7.07 -1.54
CA LYS A 25 50.38 -5.97 -1.87
C LYS A 25 48.94 -6.49 -1.95
N GLN A 26 48.73 -7.68 -2.52
CA GLN A 26 47.44 -8.37 -2.46
C GLN A 26 47.04 -8.61 -1.00
N VAL A 27 47.91 -9.18 -0.16
CA VAL A 27 47.62 -9.47 1.26
C VAL A 27 47.36 -8.20 2.10
N LYS A 28 48.07 -7.10 1.86
CA LYS A 28 47.80 -5.81 2.54
C LYS A 28 46.47 -5.18 2.14
N ASN A 29 46.02 -5.37 0.89
CA ASN A 29 44.69 -4.94 0.46
C ASN A 29 43.58 -5.83 1.03
N MET A 30 43.89 -7.12 1.28
CA MET A 30 42.97 -8.08 1.90
C MET A 30 42.69 -7.80 3.39
N ALA A 31 43.64 -7.23 4.13
CA ALA A 31 43.48 -6.87 5.55
C ALA A 31 42.62 -5.60 5.79
N LYS A 32 42.15 -4.93 4.74
CA LYS A 32 41.29 -3.72 4.82
C LYS A 32 39.89 -3.93 4.27
N THR A 33 39.48 -5.19 4.04
CA THR A 33 38.14 -5.52 3.53
C THR A 33 37.07 -5.05 4.52
N LYS A 34 36.13 -4.25 4.03
CA LYS A 34 35.01 -3.69 4.80
C LYS A 34 33.74 -4.47 4.49
N LYS A 35 32.82 -4.51 5.45
CA LYS A 35 31.48 -5.07 5.22
C LYS A 35 30.72 -4.19 4.20
N PRO A 36 29.95 -4.79 3.28
CA PRO A 36 28.95 -4.05 2.51
C PRO A 36 27.95 -3.34 3.42
N THR A 37 27.27 -2.32 2.88
CA THR A 37 26.22 -1.58 3.59
C THR A 37 24.88 -1.74 2.87
N ALA A 38 23.79 -1.62 3.63
CA ALA A 38 22.43 -1.62 3.12
C ALA A 38 21.68 -0.44 3.74
N SER A 39 20.84 0.23 2.95
CA SER A 39 19.99 1.33 3.41
C SER A 39 18.66 1.31 2.66
N ILE A 40 17.56 1.46 3.39
CA ILE A 40 16.24 1.66 2.77
C ILE A 40 16.14 3.13 2.41
N THR A 41 16.27 3.43 1.12
CA THR A 41 16.33 4.81 0.61
C THR A 41 14.97 5.41 0.36
N ASN A 42 13.97 4.57 0.07
CA ASN A 42 12.64 5.02 -0.28
C ASN A 42 11.57 3.97 0.03
N VAL A 43 10.34 4.43 0.26
CA VAL A 43 9.14 3.59 0.38
C VAL A 43 8.13 4.12 -0.63
N GLN A 44 7.90 3.35 -1.68
CA GLN A 44 6.97 3.71 -2.73
C GLN A 44 5.59 3.13 -2.44
N PHE A 45 4.56 3.96 -2.60
CA PHE A 45 3.17 3.52 -2.62
C PHE A 45 2.78 3.28 -4.08
N LYS A 46 2.66 2.01 -4.47
CA LYS A 46 2.41 1.62 -5.87
C LYS A 46 0.92 1.69 -6.19
N ASN A 47 0.10 1.06 -5.35
CA ASN A 47 -1.36 1.07 -5.45
C ASN A 47 -1.96 1.27 -4.06
N ALA A 48 -3.09 1.95 -3.95
CA ALA A 48 -3.80 2.12 -2.69
C ALA A 48 -5.31 2.18 -2.96
N SER A 49 -6.10 1.55 -2.10
CA SER A 49 -7.58 1.55 -2.13
C SER A 49 -8.12 1.42 -0.70
N PHE A 50 -9.45 1.37 -0.52
CA PHE A 50 -10.06 1.02 0.76
C PHE A 50 -9.97 -0.47 1.12
N THR A 51 -9.41 -1.32 0.25
CA THR A 51 -9.29 -2.77 0.48
C THR A 51 -7.85 -3.22 0.72
N GLY A 52 -6.87 -2.42 0.30
CA GLY A 52 -5.47 -2.75 0.47
C GLY A 52 -4.53 -1.72 -0.14
N ILE A 53 -3.24 -1.91 0.12
CA ILE A 53 -2.15 -1.05 -0.33
C ILE A 53 -0.92 -1.88 -0.71
N ASP A 54 -0.29 -1.52 -1.82
CA ASP A 54 0.96 -2.10 -2.30
C ASP A 54 2.11 -1.14 -2.03
N LEU A 55 3.08 -1.61 -1.27
CA LEU A 55 4.30 -0.90 -0.92
C LEU A 55 5.49 -1.53 -1.65
N ALA A 56 6.50 -0.72 -1.94
CA ALA A 56 7.78 -1.20 -2.43
C ALA A 56 8.92 -0.47 -1.71
N PHE A 57 9.80 -1.25 -1.08
CA PHE A 57 10.96 -0.73 -0.34
C PHE A 57 12.19 -0.78 -1.25
N ASP A 58 12.73 0.39 -1.57
CA ASP A 58 13.98 0.50 -2.31
C ASP A 58 15.14 0.37 -1.33
N VAL A 59 15.91 -0.72 -1.45
CA VAL A 59 17.09 -0.96 -0.64
C VAL A 59 18.33 -0.75 -1.49
N LYS A 60 19.10 0.29 -1.16
CA LYS A 60 20.42 0.54 -1.74
C LYS A 60 21.46 -0.30 -1.01
N LEU A 61 22.12 -1.17 -1.76
CA LEU A 61 23.25 -1.98 -1.33
C LEU A 61 24.54 -1.37 -1.88
N GLU A 62 25.56 -1.22 -1.05
CA GLU A 62 26.84 -0.63 -1.46
C GLU A 62 28.01 -1.53 -1.07
N ASN A 63 28.93 -1.69 -2.02
CA ASN A 63 30.17 -2.40 -1.83
C ASN A 63 31.34 -1.40 -1.75
N PRO A 64 31.89 -1.12 -0.55
CA PRO A 64 32.99 -0.18 -0.38
C PRO A 64 34.36 -0.76 -0.78
N ASN A 65 34.41 -2.02 -1.23
CA ASN A 65 35.66 -2.73 -1.49
C ASN A 65 36.09 -2.60 -2.95
N PRO A 66 37.42 -2.58 -3.23
CA PRO A 66 37.96 -2.54 -4.59
C PRO A 66 37.84 -3.90 -5.33
N ILE A 67 37.09 -4.85 -4.78
CA ILE A 67 36.80 -6.17 -5.31
C ILE A 67 35.29 -6.39 -5.29
N ALA A 68 34.76 -7.15 -6.25
CA ALA A 68 33.34 -7.47 -6.29
C ALA A 68 32.95 -8.40 -5.12
N VAL A 69 31.71 -8.27 -4.65
CA VAL A 69 31.12 -9.12 -3.60
C VAL A 69 29.79 -9.67 -4.11
N SER A 70 29.40 -10.85 -3.64
CA SER A 70 28.15 -11.49 -4.07
C SER A 70 27.13 -11.46 -2.94
N LEU A 71 25.91 -11.02 -3.20
CA LEU A 71 24.76 -11.31 -2.36
C LEU A 71 24.31 -12.75 -2.66
N SER A 72 24.17 -13.56 -1.62
CA SER A 72 23.73 -14.95 -1.70
C SER A 72 22.22 -15.07 -1.54
N SER A 73 21.69 -14.39 -0.52
CA SER A 73 20.27 -14.38 -0.17
C SER A 73 19.92 -13.15 0.67
N PHE A 74 18.63 -12.89 0.84
CA PHE A 74 18.15 -11.96 1.84
C PHE A 74 16.80 -12.40 2.39
N ASP A 75 16.54 -12.04 3.64
CA ASP A 75 15.21 -12.16 4.24
C ASP A 75 14.66 -10.80 4.64
N PHE A 76 13.35 -10.77 4.82
CA PHE A 76 12.64 -9.61 5.31
C PHE A 76 11.45 -10.01 6.19
N ASP A 77 11.08 -9.10 7.09
CA ASP A 77 9.93 -9.18 7.96
C ASP A 77 9.30 -7.78 8.06
N PHE A 78 8.14 -7.64 7.45
CA PHE A 78 7.29 -6.47 7.55
C PHE A 78 6.26 -6.66 8.66
N LYS A 79 6.33 -5.80 9.66
CA LYS A 79 5.48 -5.82 10.84
C LYS A 79 4.52 -4.65 10.85
N VAL A 80 3.33 -4.87 11.40
CA VAL A 80 2.35 -3.83 11.71
C VAL A 80 2.03 -3.88 13.21
N ASN A 81 2.14 -2.76 13.90
CA ASN A 81 2.00 -2.66 15.36
C ASN A 81 2.81 -3.75 16.09
N GLY A 82 4.04 -4.00 15.63
CA GLY A 82 4.96 -5.01 16.19
C GLY A 82 4.67 -6.48 15.80
N ASN A 83 3.58 -6.76 15.08
CA ASN A 83 3.21 -8.11 14.66
C ASN A 83 3.71 -8.40 13.24
N SER A 84 4.42 -9.52 13.05
CA SER A 84 4.85 -9.97 11.72
C SER A 84 3.63 -10.22 10.83
N PHE A 85 3.61 -9.56 9.68
CA PHE A 85 2.49 -9.62 8.74
C PHE A 85 2.93 -10.24 7.41
N VAL A 86 4.01 -9.74 6.80
CA VAL A 86 4.61 -10.35 5.60
C VAL A 86 6.08 -10.64 5.87
N LYS A 87 6.50 -11.89 5.67
CA LYS A 87 7.91 -12.28 5.79
C LYS A 87 8.32 -13.18 4.64
N GLY A 88 9.58 -13.14 4.27
CA GLY A 88 10.10 -13.96 3.19
C GLY A 88 11.61 -14.15 3.26
N LEU A 89 12.07 -15.25 2.68
CA LEU A 89 13.48 -15.52 2.38
C LEU A 89 13.60 -15.63 0.87
N GLN A 90 14.62 -14.97 0.30
CA GLN A 90 14.85 -14.87 -1.13
C GLN A 90 16.28 -15.31 -1.44
N ASP A 91 16.43 -16.42 -2.16
CA ASP A 91 17.71 -16.93 -2.65
C ASP A 91 18.16 -16.19 -3.92
N LYS A 92 18.23 -14.86 -3.82
CA LYS A 92 18.59 -13.97 -4.92
C LYS A 92 20.10 -13.77 -4.98
N LYS A 93 20.74 -14.46 -5.93
CA LYS A 93 22.16 -14.26 -6.23
C LYS A 93 22.36 -13.03 -7.08
N MET A 94 23.14 -12.06 -6.59
CA MET A 94 23.55 -10.88 -7.37
C MET A 94 24.99 -10.47 -7.03
N THR A 95 25.72 -9.96 -8.00
CA THR A 95 27.09 -9.46 -7.79
C THR A 95 27.07 -7.94 -7.69
N LEU A 96 27.64 -7.40 -6.62
CA LEU A 96 27.92 -5.97 -6.50
C LEU A 96 29.33 -5.71 -7.03
N ALA A 97 29.42 -4.83 -8.02
CA ALA A 97 30.69 -4.40 -8.58
C ALA A 97 31.61 -3.79 -7.51
N LYS A 98 32.92 -3.78 -7.78
CA LYS A 98 33.90 -3.08 -6.94
C LYS A 98 33.54 -1.61 -6.78
N ASN A 99 33.62 -1.07 -5.57
CA ASN A 99 33.22 0.31 -5.24
C ASN A 99 31.84 0.69 -5.82
N GLY A 100 30.97 -0.31 -5.98
CA GLY A 100 29.71 -0.19 -6.71
C GLY A 100 28.53 -0.12 -5.77
N SER A 101 27.38 0.23 -6.34
CA SER A 101 26.09 0.15 -5.65
C SER A 101 25.06 -0.51 -6.54
N SER A 102 24.03 -1.07 -5.92
CA SER A 102 22.87 -1.64 -6.61
C SER A 102 21.64 -1.43 -5.74
N THR A 103 20.50 -1.23 -6.38
CA THR A 103 19.22 -1.10 -5.66
C THR A 103 18.39 -2.34 -5.92
N ILE A 104 17.76 -2.86 -4.88
CA ILE A 104 16.73 -3.89 -4.98
C ILE A 104 15.40 -3.30 -4.51
N GLU A 105 14.32 -3.76 -5.11
CA GLU A 105 12.96 -3.43 -4.69
C GLU A 105 12.38 -4.64 -3.95
N ILE A 106 11.82 -4.42 -2.75
CA ILE A 106 11.09 -5.44 -1.99
C ILE A 106 9.61 -5.06 -1.94
N PRO A 107 8.73 -5.76 -2.68
CA PRO A 107 7.30 -5.48 -2.68
C PRO A 107 6.62 -6.09 -1.44
N VAL A 108 5.69 -5.34 -0.85
CA VAL A 108 4.84 -5.77 0.27
C VAL A 108 3.41 -5.35 -0.04
N SER A 109 2.51 -6.31 -0.16
CA SER A 109 1.07 -6.07 -0.35
C SER A 109 0.33 -6.27 0.96
N LEU A 110 -0.53 -5.32 1.30
CA LEU A 110 -1.36 -5.34 2.50
C LEU A 110 -2.82 -5.43 2.10
N ASN A 111 -3.48 -6.55 2.39
CA ASN A 111 -4.93 -6.64 2.35
C ASN A 111 -5.49 -6.21 3.71
N PHE A 112 -6.39 -5.23 3.74
CA PHE A 112 -6.89 -4.68 5.01
C PHE A 112 -7.78 -5.65 5.78
N ASN A 113 -8.55 -6.51 5.11
CA ASN A 113 -9.34 -7.53 5.80
C ASN A 113 -8.43 -8.53 6.53
N GLU A 114 -7.37 -9.00 5.86
CA GLU A 114 -6.37 -9.87 6.47
C GLU A 114 -5.62 -9.16 7.61
N LEU A 115 -5.26 -7.90 7.41
CA LEU A 115 -4.60 -7.08 8.42
C LEU A 115 -5.46 -6.92 9.67
N TYR A 116 -6.75 -6.60 9.53
CA TYR A 116 -7.68 -6.46 10.64
C TYR A 116 -7.93 -7.76 11.39
N ASN A 117 -7.93 -8.89 10.68
CA ASN A 117 -8.10 -10.21 11.27
C ASN A 117 -6.84 -10.65 12.04
N THR A 118 -5.66 -10.31 11.51
CA THR A 118 -4.36 -10.71 12.08
C THR A 118 -3.93 -9.79 13.22
N VAL A 119 -4.08 -8.49 13.03
CA VAL A 119 -3.61 -7.44 13.94
C VAL A 119 -4.80 -6.62 14.42
N LYS A 120 -5.57 -7.19 15.36
CA LYS A 120 -6.84 -6.61 15.84
C LYS A 120 -6.74 -5.17 16.35
N SER A 121 -5.56 -4.75 16.84
CA SER A 121 -5.33 -3.38 17.30
C SER A 121 -5.46 -2.34 16.18
N VAL A 122 -5.18 -2.71 14.93
CA VAL A 122 -5.27 -1.81 13.77
C VAL A 122 -6.70 -1.30 13.60
N LYS A 123 -7.70 -2.19 13.69
CA LYS A 123 -9.13 -1.85 13.43
C LYS A 123 -9.64 -0.71 14.32
N ASN A 124 -9.18 -0.67 15.57
CA ASN A 124 -9.64 0.30 16.57
C ASN A 124 -8.73 1.53 16.69
N SER A 125 -7.65 1.60 15.90
CA SER A 125 -6.73 2.73 15.87
C SER A 125 -6.96 3.60 14.64
N ASP A 126 -6.51 4.84 14.71
CA ASP A 126 -6.50 5.79 13.60
C ASP A 126 -5.20 5.78 12.82
N GLU A 127 -4.15 5.28 13.46
CA GLU A 127 -2.82 5.09 12.87
C GLU A 127 -2.24 3.76 13.33
N SER A 128 -1.36 3.20 12.52
CA SER A 128 -0.61 1.99 12.82
C SER A 128 0.86 2.19 12.51
N THR A 129 1.71 1.68 13.39
CA THR A 129 3.15 1.67 13.13
C THR A 129 3.48 0.52 12.19
N PHE A 130 4.49 0.73 11.34
CA PHE A 130 5.10 -0.36 10.58
C PHE A 130 6.60 -0.43 10.84
N ASP A 131 7.13 -1.64 10.71
CA ASP A 131 8.58 -1.92 10.76
C ASP A 131 8.93 -2.86 9.61
N MET A 132 9.77 -2.41 8.69
CA MET A 132 10.41 -3.26 7.70
C MET A 132 11.81 -3.61 8.19
N ALA A 133 12.06 -4.87 8.51
CA ALA A 133 13.38 -5.39 8.82
C ALA A 133 13.87 -6.28 7.69
N CYS A 134 15.13 -6.14 7.28
CA CYS A 134 15.76 -6.96 6.27
C CYS A 134 17.15 -7.40 6.71
N GLY A 135 17.60 -8.55 6.21
CA GLY A 135 18.98 -8.98 6.38
C GLY A 135 19.54 -9.57 5.10
N PHE A 136 20.66 -9.01 4.65
CA PHE A 136 21.34 -9.36 3.41
C PHE A 136 22.56 -10.21 3.71
N ALA A 137 22.64 -11.43 3.14
CA ALA A 137 23.78 -12.31 3.29
C ALA A 137 24.73 -12.13 2.09
N PHE A 138 25.91 -11.54 2.33
CA PHE A 138 26.94 -11.36 1.32
C PHE A 138 28.08 -12.35 1.51
N ASP A 139 28.52 -13.00 0.45
CA ASP A 139 29.82 -13.65 0.39
C ASP A 139 30.90 -12.60 0.11
N VAL A 140 31.65 -12.26 1.14
CA VAL A 140 32.70 -11.25 1.10
C VAL A 140 34.05 -11.96 1.14
N PRO A 141 34.95 -11.74 0.15
CA PRO A 141 36.27 -12.35 0.17
C PRO A 141 36.99 -12.12 1.51
N ILE A 142 37.64 -13.15 2.03
CA ILE A 142 38.31 -13.21 3.35
C ILE A 142 37.36 -13.24 4.55
N LEU A 143 36.29 -12.44 4.56
CA LEU A 143 35.34 -12.39 5.68
C LEU A 143 34.33 -13.54 5.65
N GLY A 144 34.14 -14.18 4.50
CA GLY A 144 33.11 -15.18 4.28
C GLY A 144 31.71 -14.59 4.30
N GLU A 145 30.72 -15.43 4.58
CA GLU A 145 29.32 -15.00 4.63
C GLU A 145 29.10 -13.96 5.75
N THR A 146 28.69 -12.77 5.34
CA THR A 146 28.48 -11.62 6.21
C THR A 146 27.04 -11.15 6.06
N ARG A 147 26.30 -11.17 7.18
CA ARG A 147 24.95 -10.62 7.25
C ARG A 147 24.96 -9.11 7.52
N VAL A 148 24.22 -8.36 6.72
CA VAL A 148 24.04 -6.90 6.85
C VAL A 148 22.56 -6.60 7.12
N PRO A 149 22.19 -6.27 8.37
CA PRO A 149 20.82 -5.91 8.70
C PRO A 149 20.52 -4.45 8.34
N VAL A 150 19.28 -4.18 7.94
CA VAL A 150 18.74 -2.84 7.76
C VAL A 150 17.28 -2.84 8.19
N SER A 151 16.81 -1.72 8.74
CA SER A 151 15.40 -1.56 9.04
C SER A 151 14.90 -0.15 8.76
N LYS A 152 13.59 -0.04 8.55
CA LYS A 152 12.87 1.22 8.42
C LYS A 152 11.54 1.11 9.13
N SER A 153 11.28 2.05 10.03
CA SER A 153 10.00 2.17 10.72
C SER A 153 9.27 3.43 10.27
N GLY A 154 7.96 3.43 10.43
CA GLY A 154 7.13 4.59 10.17
C GLY A 154 5.70 4.40 10.68
N VAL A 155 4.83 5.33 10.29
CA VAL A 155 3.42 5.34 10.67
C VAL A 155 2.57 5.47 9.41
N LEU A 156 1.48 4.72 9.37
CA LEU A 156 0.46 4.81 8.33
C LEU A 156 -0.91 5.02 8.99
N PRO A 157 -1.78 5.88 8.46
CA PRO A 157 -3.16 5.96 8.91
C PRO A 157 -3.87 4.63 8.62
N THR A 158 -4.77 4.26 9.52
CA THR A 158 -5.63 3.11 9.32
C THR A 158 -6.75 3.48 8.35
N ILE A 159 -6.81 2.80 7.20
CA ILE A 159 -7.81 3.07 6.14
C ILE A 159 -9.04 2.17 6.32
N LYS A 160 -10.12 2.75 6.78
CA LYS A 160 -11.42 2.12 7.04
C LYS A 160 -12.38 2.40 5.87
N LEU A 161 -13.22 1.42 5.55
CA LEU A 161 -14.23 1.55 4.50
C LEU A 161 -15.28 2.59 4.94
N PRO A 162 -15.54 3.65 4.14
CA PRO A 162 -16.66 4.54 4.40
C PRO A 162 -17.99 3.83 4.21
N SER A 163 -19.07 4.42 4.74
CA SER A 163 -20.42 3.89 4.56
C SER A 163 -21.36 4.94 3.98
N VAL A 164 -22.24 4.49 3.08
CA VAL A 164 -23.33 5.30 2.54
C VAL A 164 -24.65 4.73 3.04
N SER A 165 -25.59 5.59 3.39
CA SER A 165 -26.92 5.20 3.86
C SER A 165 -27.98 6.04 3.18
N VAL A 166 -29.02 5.40 2.66
CA VAL A 166 -30.22 6.11 2.19
C VAL A 166 -31.08 6.46 3.40
N LYS A 167 -31.25 7.75 3.68
CA LYS A 167 -31.96 8.25 4.87
C LYS A 167 -33.45 8.39 4.64
N GLY A 168 -33.86 8.73 3.44
CA GLY A 168 -35.27 8.95 3.13
C GLY A 168 -35.47 9.51 1.73
N LEU A 169 -36.73 9.52 1.32
CA LEU A 169 -37.19 10.20 0.11
C LEU A 169 -38.16 11.29 0.53
N LYS A 170 -37.79 12.56 0.35
CA LYS A 170 -38.63 13.71 0.71
C LYS A 170 -39.42 14.18 -0.51
N LEU A 171 -40.73 14.31 -0.35
CA LEU A 171 -41.63 14.81 -1.38
C LEU A 171 -41.69 16.34 -1.28
N ASP A 172 -41.18 17.04 -2.28
CA ASP A 172 -41.21 18.50 -2.31
C ASP A 172 -42.50 19.02 -2.94
N LYS A 173 -42.89 18.44 -4.08
CA LYS A 173 -44.10 18.81 -4.80
C LYS A 173 -44.73 17.61 -5.48
N MET A 174 -46.05 17.61 -5.54
CA MET A 174 -46.83 16.60 -6.24
C MET A 174 -47.95 17.26 -7.04
N GLY A 175 -48.08 16.86 -8.30
CA GLY A 175 -49.18 17.26 -9.18
C GLY A 175 -49.92 16.04 -9.74
N PHE A 176 -50.76 16.27 -10.75
CA PHE A 176 -51.50 15.19 -11.41
C PHE A 176 -50.65 14.37 -12.38
N THR A 177 -49.59 14.96 -12.93
CA THR A 177 -48.75 14.35 -13.97
C THR A 177 -47.36 13.91 -13.48
N GLY A 178 -46.97 14.31 -12.27
CA GLY A 178 -45.64 14.00 -11.74
C GLY A 178 -45.41 14.48 -10.31
N ALA A 179 -44.20 14.21 -9.82
CA ALA A 179 -43.71 14.62 -8.51
C ALA A 179 -42.23 15.05 -8.56
N GLU A 180 -41.88 16.01 -7.71
CA GLU A 180 -40.50 16.43 -7.43
C GLU A 180 -40.14 15.96 -6.01
N MET A 181 -39.02 15.25 -5.89
CA MET A 181 -38.57 14.68 -4.63
C MET A 181 -37.05 14.82 -4.45
N GLU A 182 -36.60 14.68 -3.21
CA GLU A 182 -35.22 14.70 -2.79
C GLU A 182 -34.87 13.35 -2.14
N LEU A 183 -34.01 12.56 -2.80
CA LEU A 183 -33.41 11.39 -2.18
C LEU A 183 -32.25 11.84 -1.31
N GLN A 184 -32.35 11.58 0.00
CA GLN A 184 -31.36 11.99 0.99
C GLN A 184 -30.42 10.84 1.31
N LEU A 185 -29.13 11.04 1.11
CA LEU A 185 -28.07 10.11 1.46
C LEU A 185 -27.20 10.70 2.57
N GLU A 186 -26.68 9.85 3.44
CA GLU A 186 -25.61 10.19 4.37
C GLU A 186 -24.38 9.37 4.01
N PHE A 187 -23.28 10.06 3.80
CA PHE A 187 -21.94 9.48 3.68
C PHE A 187 -21.23 9.66 5.02
N GLU A 188 -20.80 8.57 5.63
CA GLU A 188 -20.03 8.57 6.87
C GLU A 188 -18.58 8.18 6.61
N ASN A 189 -17.67 9.03 7.04
CA ASN A 189 -16.24 8.84 6.94
C ASN A 189 -15.66 8.41 8.30
N PRO A 190 -15.36 7.11 8.51
CA PRO A 190 -14.78 6.63 9.76
C PRO A 190 -13.26 6.86 9.84
N ASN A 191 -12.63 7.50 8.86
CA ASN A 191 -11.18 7.68 8.79
C ASN A 191 -10.70 8.91 9.55
N SER A 192 -9.42 8.92 9.92
CA SER A 192 -8.73 10.07 10.52
C SER A 192 -8.26 11.11 9.49
N PHE A 193 -8.67 10.97 8.23
CA PHE A 193 -8.36 11.85 7.11
C PHE A 193 -9.64 12.22 6.36
N ASP A 194 -9.58 13.31 5.57
CA ASP A 194 -10.75 13.82 4.86
C ASP A 194 -11.02 13.04 3.58
N ILE A 195 -12.31 12.86 3.25
CA ILE A 195 -12.79 12.31 1.99
C ILE A 195 -13.63 13.36 1.27
N ASN A 196 -13.24 13.70 0.04
CA ASN A 196 -13.99 14.56 -0.87
C ASN A 196 -14.83 13.68 -1.79
N LEU A 197 -16.11 14.00 -1.93
CA LEU A 197 -17.00 13.33 -2.88
C LEU A 197 -17.00 14.15 -4.16
N ASN A 198 -16.23 13.73 -5.17
CA ASN A 198 -15.99 14.56 -6.36
C ASN A 198 -17.13 14.41 -7.38
N LYS A 199 -17.43 13.17 -7.72
CA LYS A 199 -18.49 12.81 -8.66
C LYS A 199 -19.01 11.43 -8.32
N PHE A 200 -20.25 11.15 -8.69
CA PHE A 200 -20.77 9.79 -8.64
C PHE A 200 -21.86 9.59 -9.68
N ASP A 201 -21.89 8.39 -10.24
CA ASP A 201 -23.02 7.92 -11.02
C ASP A 201 -24.03 7.26 -10.07
N TYR A 202 -25.32 7.31 -10.39
CA TYR A 202 -26.36 6.68 -9.59
C TYR A 202 -27.50 6.12 -10.43
N ASP A 203 -28.14 5.08 -9.90
CA ASP A 203 -29.41 4.51 -10.35
C ASP A 203 -30.26 4.23 -9.12
N PHE A 204 -31.34 5.00 -8.95
CA PHE A 204 -32.32 4.83 -7.89
C PHE A 204 -33.57 4.16 -8.47
N GLU A 205 -33.79 2.92 -8.06
CA GLU A 205 -34.90 2.09 -8.46
C GLU A 205 -35.90 1.96 -7.30
N VAL A 206 -37.20 1.99 -7.60
CA VAL A 206 -38.28 1.68 -6.65
C VAL A 206 -39.20 0.65 -7.29
N SER A 207 -39.49 -0.43 -6.57
CA SER A 207 -40.24 -1.58 -7.10
C SER A 207 -39.70 -2.08 -8.45
N GLY A 208 -38.37 -2.07 -8.59
CA GLY A 208 -37.66 -2.50 -9.80
C GLY A 208 -37.73 -1.56 -11.00
N LYS A 209 -38.34 -0.37 -10.86
CA LYS A 209 -38.37 0.67 -11.91
C LYS A 209 -37.40 1.79 -11.57
N SER A 210 -36.56 2.19 -12.53
CA SER A 210 -35.65 3.34 -12.36
C SER A 210 -36.46 4.62 -12.26
N TRP A 211 -36.35 5.30 -11.11
CA TRP A 211 -37.00 6.57 -10.80
C TRP A 211 -36.08 7.74 -11.06
N ALA A 212 -34.77 7.56 -10.86
CA ALA A 212 -33.76 8.55 -11.23
C ALA A 212 -32.44 7.86 -11.57
N LYS A 213 -31.80 8.33 -12.64
CA LYS A 213 -30.50 7.84 -13.09
C LYS A 213 -29.70 8.98 -13.68
N GLY A 214 -28.43 9.08 -13.31
CA GLY A 214 -27.56 10.11 -13.84
C GLY A 214 -26.19 10.16 -13.18
N ALA A 215 -25.45 11.22 -13.51
CA ALA A 215 -24.17 11.56 -12.89
C ALA A 215 -24.33 12.88 -12.13
N LEU A 216 -23.76 12.97 -10.94
CA LEU A 216 -23.72 14.21 -10.17
C LEU A 216 -22.27 14.54 -9.81
N THR A 217 -21.86 15.77 -10.12
CA THR A 217 -20.65 16.36 -9.51
C THR A 217 -21.06 16.89 -8.15
N SER A 218 -20.50 16.32 -7.09
CA SER A 218 -20.64 16.86 -5.75
C SER A 218 -19.37 17.64 -5.40
N MET A 219 -19.49 18.72 -4.65
CA MET A 219 -18.33 19.37 -4.01
C MET A 219 -18.42 19.18 -2.49
N SER A 220 -19.11 18.13 -2.06
CA SER A 220 -19.27 17.81 -0.65
C SER A 220 -18.04 17.10 -0.10
N LYS A 221 -17.80 17.30 1.18
CA LYS A 221 -16.62 16.80 1.89
C LYS A 221 -17.06 16.16 3.20
N ALA A 222 -16.72 14.91 3.39
CA ALA A 222 -16.80 14.25 4.68
C ALA A 222 -15.45 14.43 5.39
N THR A 223 -15.41 15.33 6.37
CA THR A 223 -14.19 15.55 7.17
C THR A 223 -13.77 14.28 7.91
N SER A 224 -12.54 14.26 8.42
CA SER A 224 -12.07 13.25 9.38
C SER A 224 -13.14 12.96 10.44
N LYS A 225 -13.51 11.67 10.58
CA LYS A 225 -14.56 11.17 11.49
C LYS A 225 -15.94 11.82 11.31
N GLY A 226 -16.18 12.46 10.18
CA GLY A 226 -17.36 13.26 9.89
C GLY A 226 -18.41 12.53 9.06
N LYS A 227 -19.55 13.20 8.93
CA LYS A 227 -20.63 12.83 8.02
C LYS A 227 -20.80 13.92 6.97
N SER A 228 -21.29 13.56 5.80
CA SER A 228 -21.72 14.47 4.75
C SER A 228 -23.09 14.03 4.26
N GLU A 229 -24.00 14.99 4.11
CA GLU A 229 -25.29 14.74 3.47
C GLU A 229 -25.17 14.98 1.97
N ILE A 230 -25.91 14.20 1.17
CA ILE A 230 -25.99 14.33 -0.28
C ILE A 230 -27.46 14.27 -0.65
N THR A 231 -27.92 15.23 -1.45
CA THR A 231 -29.30 15.27 -1.94
C THR A 231 -29.30 15.04 -3.44
N ILE A 232 -30.07 14.04 -3.89
CA ILE A 232 -30.26 13.74 -5.30
C ILE A 232 -31.69 14.15 -5.70
N PRO A 233 -31.86 15.07 -6.66
CA PRO A 233 -33.18 15.43 -7.15
C PRO A 233 -33.78 14.29 -7.99
N VAL A 234 -34.99 13.88 -7.64
CA VAL A 234 -35.77 12.85 -8.34
C VAL A 234 -37.01 13.51 -8.94
N LYS A 235 -37.12 13.47 -10.28
CA LYS A 235 -38.28 13.99 -11.00
C LYS A 235 -39.03 12.84 -11.63
N LEU A 236 -40.27 12.63 -11.19
CA LEU A 236 -41.15 11.58 -11.69
C LEU A 236 -42.16 12.12 -12.69
N ASP A 237 -42.34 11.37 -13.76
CA ASP A 237 -43.43 11.53 -14.72
C ASP A 237 -44.37 10.32 -14.62
N PHE A 238 -45.58 10.53 -14.10
CA PHE A 238 -46.55 9.45 -13.86
C PHE A 238 -47.04 8.79 -15.14
N SER A 239 -46.93 9.44 -16.29
CA SER A 239 -47.23 8.81 -17.58
C SER A 239 -46.21 7.73 -17.94
N GLN A 240 -44.98 7.86 -17.45
CA GLN A 240 -43.87 6.92 -17.69
C GLN A 240 -43.82 5.83 -16.62
N VAL A 241 -43.95 6.20 -15.34
CA VAL A 241 -43.82 5.24 -14.23
C VAL A 241 -45.13 4.52 -13.88
N GLY A 242 -46.27 5.10 -14.26
CA GLY A 242 -47.62 4.56 -14.06
C GLY A 242 -48.33 5.09 -12.81
N MET A 243 -49.67 5.13 -12.85
CA MET A 243 -50.52 5.69 -11.79
C MET A 243 -50.47 4.94 -10.45
N THR A 244 -49.94 3.72 -10.41
CA THR A 244 -49.72 3.01 -9.14
C THR A 244 -48.72 3.75 -8.25
N VAL A 245 -47.76 4.47 -8.84
CA VAL A 245 -46.78 5.29 -8.12
C VAL A 245 -47.46 6.47 -7.41
N TYR A 246 -48.49 7.08 -8.02
CA TYR A 246 -49.27 8.12 -7.37
C TYR A 246 -49.90 7.64 -6.05
N GLY A 247 -50.46 6.42 -6.07
CA GLY A 247 -51.02 5.78 -4.87
C GLY A 247 -49.95 5.50 -3.81
N MET A 248 -48.77 5.03 -4.22
CA MET A 248 -47.65 4.78 -3.30
C MET A 248 -47.19 6.06 -2.59
N LEU A 249 -47.05 7.17 -3.34
CA LEU A 249 -46.59 8.45 -2.78
C LEU A 249 -47.62 9.13 -1.86
N THR A 250 -48.91 8.90 -2.09
CA THR A 250 -50.00 9.44 -1.25
C THR A 250 -50.30 8.58 -0.03
N GLY A 251 -50.01 7.27 -0.11
CA GLY A 251 -50.11 6.32 0.99
C GLY A 251 -49.08 6.54 2.10
N ASN A 252 -49.12 5.70 3.13
CA ASN A 252 -48.15 5.68 4.22
C ASN A 252 -47.33 4.38 4.23
N ASP A 253 -47.44 3.59 3.17
CA ASP A 253 -46.70 2.35 3.03
C ASP A 253 -45.24 2.64 2.69
N LYS A 254 -44.35 1.80 3.19
CA LYS A 254 -42.94 1.87 2.82
C LYS A 254 -42.75 1.37 1.39
N ILE A 255 -41.91 2.05 0.64
CA ILE A 255 -41.56 1.67 -0.73
C ILE A 255 -40.26 0.88 -0.72
N ASP A 256 -40.22 -0.22 -1.46
CA ASP A 256 -38.97 -0.94 -1.67
C ASP A 256 -38.07 -0.16 -2.62
N TYR A 257 -36.78 -0.13 -2.30
CA TYR A 257 -35.81 0.56 -3.13
C TYR A 257 -34.55 -0.26 -3.37
N ASN A 258 -33.87 0.11 -4.44
CA ASN A 258 -32.52 -0.30 -4.75
C ASN A 258 -31.75 0.92 -5.24
N PHE A 259 -30.67 1.28 -4.55
CA PHE A 259 -29.81 2.39 -4.90
C PHE A 259 -28.43 1.87 -5.25
N LYS A 260 -28.04 2.04 -6.51
CA LYS A 260 -26.69 1.72 -7.00
C LYS A 260 -25.94 2.99 -7.29
N SER A 261 -24.66 3.02 -6.96
CA SER A 261 -23.81 4.16 -7.25
C SER A 261 -22.35 3.75 -7.36
N ASP A 262 -21.57 4.52 -8.12
CA ASP A 262 -20.12 4.45 -8.11
C ASP A 262 -19.56 5.83 -7.77
N PHE A 263 -18.94 5.95 -6.59
CA PHE A 263 -18.40 7.21 -6.08
C PHE A 263 -16.93 7.35 -6.43
N ASP A 264 -16.55 8.47 -7.06
CA ASP A 264 -15.16 8.92 -7.14
C ASP A 264 -14.82 9.71 -5.87
N LEU A 265 -14.09 9.05 -4.98
CA LEU A 265 -13.70 9.58 -3.69
C LEU A 265 -12.27 10.11 -3.75
N GLY A 266 -12.11 11.42 -3.59
CA GLY A 266 -10.81 12.02 -3.33
C GLY A 266 -10.44 11.91 -1.85
N THR A 267 -9.15 11.76 -1.52
CA THR A 267 -8.71 11.81 -0.10
C THR A 267 -7.59 12.83 0.12
N SER A 268 -7.42 13.25 1.38
CA SER A 268 -6.29 14.10 1.77
C SER A 268 -4.95 13.35 1.88
N LEU A 269 -4.92 12.04 1.65
CA LEU A 269 -3.69 11.25 1.69
C LEU A 269 -2.90 11.39 0.38
N PRO A 270 -1.57 11.65 0.44
CA PRO A 270 -0.77 11.90 -0.77
C PRO A 270 -0.64 10.69 -1.69
N TYR A 271 -0.80 9.47 -1.15
CA TYR A 271 -0.69 8.20 -1.85
C TYR A 271 -2.04 7.54 -2.19
N LEU A 272 -3.17 8.09 -1.72
CA LEU A 272 -4.53 7.62 -2.01
C LEU A 272 -5.36 8.77 -2.57
N LYS A 273 -5.00 9.27 -3.74
CA LYS A 273 -5.56 10.54 -4.24
C LYS A 273 -7.02 10.43 -4.66
N SER A 274 -7.39 9.36 -5.35
CA SER A 274 -8.76 9.07 -5.81
C SER A 274 -8.98 7.55 -5.77
N VAL A 275 -10.21 7.16 -5.42
CA VAL A 275 -10.64 5.75 -5.30
C VAL A 275 -12.07 5.65 -5.78
N ASP A 276 -12.33 4.70 -6.69
CA ASP A 276 -13.70 4.32 -7.06
C ASP A 276 -14.30 3.46 -5.94
N PHE A 277 -15.52 3.81 -5.54
CA PHE A 277 -16.24 3.16 -4.44
C PHE A 277 -17.64 2.74 -4.93
N PRO A 278 -17.76 1.52 -5.48
CA PRO A 278 -19.05 0.98 -5.88
C PRO A 278 -19.91 0.67 -4.65
N PHE A 279 -21.18 1.03 -4.73
CA PHE A 279 -22.17 0.90 -3.67
C PHE A 279 -23.50 0.37 -4.22
N ASP A 280 -24.09 -0.60 -3.53
CA ASP A 280 -25.43 -1.14 -3.79
C ASP A 280 -26.14 -1.28 -2.43
N SER A 281 -27.30 -0.64 -2.30
CA SER A 281 -28.13 -0.71 -1.10
C SER A 281 -29.57 -0.98 -1.46
N LYS A 282 -30.19 -1.93 -0.75
CA LYS A 282 -31.59 -2.30 -0.90
C LYS A 282 -32.29 -2.21 0.44
N GLY A 283 -33.55 -1.83 0.43
CA GLY A 283 -34.34 -1.78 1.64
C GLY A 283 -35.75 -1.23 1.43
N LEU A 284 -36.33 -0.74 2.51
CA LEU A 284 -37.62 -0.07 2.52
C LEU A 284 -37.41 1.39 2.95
N LEU A 285 -38.05 2.33 2.27
CA LEU A 285 -38.00 3.76 2.58
C LEU A 285 -39.38 4.28 2.93
N ASP A 286 -39.39 5.22 3.87
CA ASP A 286 -40.54 6.09 4.13
C ASP A 286 -40.49 7.29 3.18
N VAL A 287 -41.65 7.67 2.62
CA VAL A 287 -41.79 8.93 1.88
C VAL A 287 -42.12 10.03 2.88
N LEU A 288 -41.18 10.96 3.08
CA LEU A 288 -41.32 12.10 3.98
C LEU A 288 -42.14 13.19 3.27
N LYS A 289 -43.26 13.61 3.87
CA LYS A 289 -44.21 14.58 3.31
C LYS A 289 -44.06 15.95 3.95
#